data_AF-A0A1V6PX79-F1
#
_entry.id   AF-A0A1V6PX79-F1
#
_cell.length_a   1.000
_cell.length_b   1.000
_cell.length_c   1.000
_cell.angle_alpha   90.00
_cell.angle_beta   90.00
_cell.angle_gamma   90.00
#
_symmetry.space_group_name_H-M   'P 1'
#
loop_
_entity.id
_entity.type
_entity.pdbx_description
1 polymer ?
#
loop_
_entity_poly.entity_id
_entity_poly.type
_entity_poly.pdbx_seq_one_letter_code
_entity_poly.pdbx_strand_id
1 'polypeptide(L)'
;MRFKAVHQVYQKSNGAPARFELAWDEEQVWVDVSRPVTFVIETNDELAEANNNRALTYVSQYDRGQPRELCMEEMGNASAGSPAMHENQHRQNPANDPLNKPSGDKSTLSLREASLMRYFTQKIAPWADICDIQSHFSTAVPERALQNSMVLKAILALSARHDAILAGDSDLEASGYHGQCLELLIAALDQAETNCDENMLIAVVTLRIYEELENNTDQQFHLLGSNGLVNLVARSASSGGLAEAVSWQFLRQAIYASIVQYQPLQLNMQTYERSSMFHRHDDAACANVIIYHL
;
A
#
# COMPACT_ATOMS: atom_id res chain seq x y z
N MET A 1 28.11 -0.78 -30.33
CA MET A 1 27.28 -1.93 -30.76
C MET A 1 25.93 -1.38 -31.20
N ARG A 2 25.37 -1.85 -32.32
CA ARG A 2 24.06 -1.40 -32.85
C ARG A 2 23.16 -2.63 -32.93
N PHE A 3 21.97 -2.56 -32.34
CA PHE A 3 20.93 -3.58 -32.49
C PHE A 3 19.74 -3.01 -33.27
N LYS A 4 19.02 -3.91 -33.96
CA LYS A 4 18.00 -3.58 -34.95
C LYS A 4 16.62 -3.53 -34.30
N ALA A 5 15.82 -2.55 -34.71
CA ALA A 5 14.44 -2.41 -34.30
C ALA A 5 13.60 -3.66 -34.65
N VAL A 6 12.86 -4.15 -33.67
CA VAL A 6 11.89 -5.23 -33.84
C VAL A 6 10.55 -4.60 -34.19
N HIS A 7 10.20 -4.66 -35.47
CA HIS A 7 8.98 -4.08 -36.01
C HIS A 7 7.80 -5.07 -36.01
N GLN A 8 8.05 -6.35 -35.70
CA GLN A 8 7.10 -7.43 -35.91
C GLN A 8 7.12 -8.43 -34.76
N VAL A 9 5.93 -8.79 -34.27
CA VAL A 9 5.74 -9.88 -33.31
C VAL A 9 4.76 -10.88 -33.88
N TYR A 10 5.07 -12.17 -33.72
CA TYR A 10 4.23 -13.27 -34.13
C TYR A 10 3.55 -13.86 -32.90
N GLN A 11 2.22 -13.81 -32.85
CA GLN A 11 1.42 -14.50 -31.83
C GLN A 11 0.81 -15.74 -32.45
N LYS A 12 0.85 -16.86 -31.74
CA LYS A 12 0.25 -18.12 -32.20
C LYS A 12 -0.90 -18.48 -31.27
N SER A 13 -2.11 -18.06 -31.62
CA SER A 13 -3.35 -18.52 -30.99
C SER A 13 -4.06 -19.49 -31.95
N ASN A 14 -4.49 -20.65 -31.43
CA ASN A 14 -5.26 -21.66 -32.15
C ASN A 14 -4.69 -22.11 -33.52
N GLY A 15 -3.36 -22.29 -33.60
CA GLY A 15 -2.70 -22.92 -34.74
C GLY A 15 -2.43 -22.01 -35.95
N ALA A 16 -2.91 -20.77 -35.96
CA ALA A 16 -2.59 -19.78 -36.99
C ALA A 16 -1.61 -18.72 -36.46
N PRO A 17 -0.50 -18.42 -37.18
CA PRO A 17 0.37 -17.30 -36.82
C PRO A 17 -0.29 -15.97 -37.22
N ALA A 18 -0.55 -15.10 -36.24
CA ALA A 18 -0.95 -13.71 -36.45
C ALA A 18 0.29 -12.81 -36.32
N ARG A 19 0.48 -11.89 -37.28
CA ARG A 19 1.59 -10.93 -37.30
C ARG A 19 1.09 -9.55 -36.87
N PHE A 20 1.75 -8.96 -35.89
CA PHE A 20 1.50 -7.61 -35.40
C PHE A 20 2.68 -6.72 -35.74
N GLU A 21 2.39 -5.52 -36.26
CA GLU A 21 3.40 -4.48 -36.46
C GLU A 21 3.36 -3.52 -35.27
N LEU A 22 4.52 -3.26 -34.70
CA LEU A 22 4.67 -2.37 -33.55
C LEU A 22 5.18 -1.02 -34.03
N ALA A 23 4.41 0.03 -33.74
CA ALA A 23 4.82 1.41 -33.91
C ALA A 23 5.32 1.92 -32.56
N TRP A 24 6.62 2.19 -32.46
CA TRP A 24 7.25 2.73 -31.26
C TRP A 24 7.43 4.23 -31.40
N ASP A 25 7.31 4.95 -30.28
CA ASP A 25 7.61 6.38 -30.20
C ASP A 25 9.12 6.64 -30.40
N GLU A 26 9.47 7.79 -30.95
CA GLU A 26 10.86 8.21 -31.16
C GLU A 26 11.60 8.44 -29.83
N GLU A 27 10.88 8.69 -28.73
CA GLU A 27 11.44 8.92 -27.39
C GLU A 27 11.60 7.65 -26.54
N GLN A 28 11.27 6.46 -27.09
CA GLN A 28 11.33 5.21 -26.35
C GLN A 28 12.74 4.90 -25.79
N VAL A 29 12.84 4.79 -24.47
CA VAL A 29 14.07 4.42 -23.76
C VAL A 29 14.20 2.89 -23.71
N TRP A 30 15.37 2.36 -24.08
CA TRP A 30 15.64 0.92 -24.17
C TRP A 30 16.65 0.48 -23.11
N VAL A 31 16.36 -0.65 -22.44
CA VAL A 31 17.21 -1.24 -21.40
C VAL A 31 18.03 -2.40 -21.98
N ASP A 32 19.31 -2.46 -21.61
CA ASP A 32 20.23 -3.51 -22.06
C ASP A 32 19.97 -4.81 -21.29
N VAL A 33 19.75 -5.91 -22.02
CA VAL A 33 19.55 -7.25 -21.45
C VAL A 33 20.62 -8.18 -21.97
N SER A 34 21.39 -8.75 -21.05
CA SER A 34 22.57 -9.57 -21.35
C SER A 34 22.23 -10.94 -21.95
N ARG A 35 20.95 -11.32 -22.00
CA ARG A 35 20.44 -12.60 -22.50
C ARG A 35 19.13 -12.42 -23.29
N PRO A 36 18.89 -13.24 -24.33
CA PRO A 36 17.61 -13.24 -25.03
C PRO A 36 16.47 -13.55 -24.05
N VAL A 37 15.51 -12.65 -23.94
CA VAL A 37 14.33 -12.83 -23.08
C VAL A 37 13.23 -13.46 -23.91
N THR A 38 12.66 -14.57 -23.44
CA THR A 38 11.45 -15.14 -24.02
C THR A 38 10.29 -14.80 -23.09
N PHE A 39 9.26 -14.16 -23.62
CA PHE A 39 8.05 -13.88 -22.87
C PHE A 39 7.15 -15.12 -22.90
N VAL A 40 6.91 -15.71 -21.74
CA VAL A 40 5.89 -16.75 -21.57
C VAL A 40 4.65 -16.05 -21.06
N ILE A 41 3.55 -16.12 -21.82
CA ILE A 41 2.24 -15.69 -21.33
C ILE A 41 1.72 -16.86 -20.52
N GLU A 42 1.75 -16.76 -19.19
CA GLU A 42 1.15 -17.75 -18.31
C GLU A 42 -0.38 -17.64 -18.42
N THR A 43 -0.98 -18.53 -19.20
CA THR A 43 -2.42 -18.76 -19.16
C THR A 43 -2.72 -19.60 -17.92
N ASN A 44 -3.41 -19.02 -16.93
CA ASN A 44 -3.91 -19.72 -15.74
C ASN A 44 -5.04 -20.70 -16.12
N ASP A 45 -4.71 -21.78 -16.83
CA ASP A 45 -5.59 -22.92 -17.04
C ASP A 45 -4.99 -24.14 -16.31
N GLU A 46 -5.14 -24.18 -14.99
CA GLU A 46 -4.93 -25.40 -14.20
C GLU A 46 -6.17 -26.29 -14.26
N LEU A 47 -6.40 -26.90 -15.42
CA LEU A 47 -7.13 -28.16 -15.57
C LEU A 47 -6.43 -29.00 -16.65
N ALA A 48 -5.31 -29.64 -16.31
CA ALA A 48 -4.96 -31.00 -16.74
C ALA A 48 -3.49 -31.32 -16.40
N GLU A 49 -3.28 -32.03 -15.29
CA GLU A 49 -2.18 -32.99 -15.26
C GLU A 49 -2.52 -34.15 -16.21
N ALA A 50 -1.71 -34.35 -17.25
CA ALA A 50 -1.15 -35.67 -17.62
C ALA A 50 -0.40 -35.63 -18.96
N ASN A 51 0.77 -36.28 -18.95
CA ASN A 51 1.48 -36.87 -20.08
C ASN A 51 2.41 -35.99 -20.96
N ASN A 52 3.69 -36.07 -20.57
CA ASN A 52 4.77 -36.69 -21.34
C ASN A 52 5.49 -35.85 -22.42
N ASN A 53 6.74 -35.49 -22.08
CA ASN A 53 7.93 -35.51 -22.94
C ASN A 53 7.80 -35.03 -24.38
N ARG A 54 8.17 -33.75 -24.61
CA ARG A 54 8.95 -33.36 -25.78
C ARG A 54 9.68 -32.03 -25.56
N ALA A 55 10.88 -32.14 -25.00
CA ALA A 55 11.89 -31.10 -25.19
C ALA A 55 12.16 -30.96 -26.69
N LEU A 56 11.93 -29.77 -27.25
CA LEU A 56 12.46 -29.38 -28.55
C LEU A 56 13.59 -28.39 -28.31
N THR A 57 14.79 -28.94 -28.33
CA THR A 57 16.07 -28.26 -28.31
C THR A 57 16.22 -27.39 -29.56
N TYR A 58 16.59 -26.13 -29.39
CA TYR A 58 17.22 -25.34 -30.46
C TYR A 58 18.62 -24.94 -29.98
N VAL A 59 19.64 -25.40 -30.70
CA VAL A 59 21.06 -25.13 -30.42
C VAL A 59 21.66 -24.33 -31.58
N SER A 60 22.43 -23.29 -31.24
CA SER A 60 23.57 -22.80 -32.03
C SER A 60 24.53 -22.09 -31.08
N GLN A 61 25.49 -22.81 -30.48
CA GLN A 61 26.92 -22.81 -30.87
C GLN A 61 27.57 -21.42 -30.95
N TYR A 62 28.36 -21.05 -29.92
CA TYR A 62 29.78 -20.68 -30.04
C TYR A 62 30.51 -20.91 -28.72
N ASP A 63 31.78 -21.28 -28.87
CA ASP A 63 32.68 -21.97 -27.97
C ASP A 63 33.58 -21.01 -27.16
N ARG A 64 34.01 -21.52 -25.99
CA ARG A 64 35.30 -21.28 -25.31
C ARG A 64 35.48 -20.13 -24.30
N GLY A 65 35.72 -20.53 -23.04
CA GLY A 65 36.60 -19.82 -22.09
C GLY A 65 36.17 -19.83 -20.62
N GLN A 66 36.55 -20.86 -19.84
CA GLN A 66 36.50 -20.89 -18.36
C GLN A 66 37.74 -20.17 -17.72
N PRO A 67 37.99 -20.24 -16.39
CA PRO A 67 37.31 -19.50 -15.31
C PRO A 67 38.33 -18.85 -14.34
N ARG A 68 37.90 -18.09 -13.33
CA ARG A 68 38.65 -17.97 -12.06
C ARG A 68 37.72 -17.87 -10.85
N GLU A 69 37.78 -18.88 -10.00
CA GLU A 69 37.32 -18.93 -8.61
C GLU A 69 38.22 -18.08 -7.70
N LEU A 70 37.68 -17.80 -6.51
CA LEU A 70 38.29 -17.67 -5.15
C LEU A 70 37.24 -16.89 -4.31
N CYS A 71 36.91 -17.14 -3.05
CA CYS A 71 36.99 -18.24 -2.09
C CYS A 71 36.22 -17.72 -0.85
N MET A 72 35.45 -18.57 -0.16
CA MET A 72 34.82 -18.25 1.14
C MET A 72 35.86 -18.22 2.26
N GLU A 73 35.71 -17.30 3.22
CA GLU A 73 36.21 -17.49 4.60
C GLU A 73 35.18 -16.95 5.62
N GLU A 74 34.68 -17.87 6.46
CA GLU A 74 34.02 -17.61 7.75
C GLU A 74 35.08 -17.59 8.86
N MET A 75 34.88 -16.75 9.89
CA MET A 75 34.79 -17.12 11.32
C MET A 75 34.96 -15.90 12.23
N GLY A 76 34.22 -15.86 13.34
CA GLY A 76 34.61 -15.02 14.48
C GLY A 76 33.49 -14.67 15.48
N ASN A 77 33.00 -15.66 16.22
CA ASN A 77 32.17 -15.46 17.42
C ASN A 77 33.00 -14.87 18.58
N ALA A 78 32.46 -13.89 19.31
CA ALA A 78 32.87 -13.60 20.68
C ALA A 78 31.72 -12.97 21.49
N SER A 79 31.51 -13.53 22.68
CA SER A 79 30.48 -13.20 23.66
C SER A 79 31.08 -12.42 24.84
N ALA A 80 30.18 -11.76 25.58
CA ALA A 80 30.19 -11.45 27.02
C ALA A 80 30.55 -10.02 27.47
N GLY A 81 29.67 -9.46 28.31
CA GLY A 81 30.07 -8.64 29.44
C GLY A 81 29.27 -7.36 29.68
N SER A 82 28.09 -7.44 30.32
CA SER A 82 27.56 -6.34 31.14
C SER A 82 28.38 -6.18 32.42
N PRO A 83 28.36 -4.98 33.03
CA PRO A 83 27.82 -4.90 34.38
C PRO A 83 26.94 -3.65 34.63
N ALA A 84 26.07 -3.79 35.62
CA ALA A 84 25.13 -2.79 36.10
C ALA A 84 25.63 -2.03 37.35
N MET A 85 24.84 -1.01 37.73
CA MET A 85 24.67 -0.36 39.04
C MET A 85 25.51 0.90 39.35
N HIS A 86 24.83 2.05 39.47
CA HIS A 86 24.66 2.70 40.78
C HIS A 86 23.56 3.77 40.77
N GLU A 87 22.75 3.72 41.83
CA GLU A 87 21.65 4.61 42.21
C GLU A 87 22.09 6.05 42.49
N ASN A 88 21.18 7.00 42.29
CA ASN A 88 20.93 7.99 43.34
C ASN A 88 19.49 8.52 43.31
N GLN A 89 18.78 8.24 44.40
CA GLN A 89 17.44 8.73 44.71
C GLN A 89 17.52 10.18 45.20
N HIS A 90 16.61 11.03 44.74
CA HIS A 90 16.15 12.20 45.50
C HIS A 90 14.62 12.21 45.55
N ARG A 91 14.11 11.74 46.70
CA ARG A 91 12.73 11.94 47.16
C ARG A 91 12.55 13.38 47.59
N GLN A 92 11.57 14.11 47.03
CA GLN A 92 10.74 15.05 47.79
C GLN A 92 9.33 15.10 47.19
N ASN A 93 8.33 14.85 48.05
CA ASN A 93 6.88 15.10 47.92
C ASN A 93 6.45 15.61 49.31
N PRO A 94 5.26 16.20 49.54
CA PRO A 94 4.27 16.78 48.61
C PRO A 94 3.80 18.19 49.04
N ALA A 95 3.13 18.94 48.16
CA ALA A 95 2.27 20.05 48.58
C ALA A 95 1.05 20.14 47.66
N ASN A 96 -0.12 20.24 48.29
CA ASN A 96 -1.45 20.22 47.72
C ASN A 96 -1.69 21.36 46.72
N ASP A 97 -2.31 21.04 45.59
CA ASP A 97 -3.14 22.00 44.86
C ASP A 97 -4.37 21.27 44.26
N PRO A 98 -5.60 21.59 44.70
CA PRO A 98 -6.80 20.97 44.15
C PRO A 98 -7.45 21.93 43.15
N LEU A 99 -7.22 21.78 41.85
CA LEU A 99 -8.15 22.32 40.85
C LEU A 99 -8.05 21.63 39.49
N ASN A 100 -9.23 21.35 38.94
CA ASN A 100 -9.53 20.90 37.57
C ASN A 100 -9.16 19.47 37.18
N LYS A 101 -10.05 18.53 37.52
CA LYS A 101 -10.32 17.38 36.64
C LYS A 101 -11.05 17.91 35.40
N PRO A 102 -10.49 17.83 34.17
CA PRO A 102 -11.31 17.85 32.99
C PRO A 102 -12.10 16.54 32.98
N SER A 103 -13.39 16.62 33.32
CA SER A 103 -14.39 15.63 32.97
C SER A 103 -14.59 15.65 31.46
N GLY A 104 -13.62 15.11 30.73
CA GLY A 104 -13.80 14.57 29.39
C GLY A 104 -13.89 13.06 29.56
N ASP A 105 -15.03 12.49 29.22
CA ASP A 105 -15.23 11.05 29.16
C ASP A 105 -14.27 10.50 28.10
N LYS A 106 -13.03 10.18 28.49
CA LYS A 106 -12.06 9.54 27.61
C LYS A 106 -12.67 8.19 27.29
N SER A 107 -13.22 8.02 26.10
CA SER A 107 -13.75 6.74 25.63
C SER A 107 -12.65 5.70 25.76
N THR A 108 -12.74 4.88 26.80
CA THR A 108 -11.74 3.85 27.07
C THR A 108 -11.99 2.70 26.12
N LEU A 109 -11.03 2.41 25.24
CA LEU A 109 -11.10 1.25 24.36
C LEU A 109 -11.27 -0.04 25.20
N SER A 110 -12.12 -0.94 24.73
CA SER A 110 -12.14 -2.30 25.26
C SER A 110 -10.80 -3.02 25.01
N LEU A 111 -10.55 -4.13 25.71
CA LEU A 111 -9.32 -4.90 25.51
C LEU A 111 -9.19 -5.41 24.06
N ARG A 112 -10.31 -5.82 23.42
CA ARG A 112 -10.32 -6.26 22.02
C ARG A 112 -10.03 -5.09 21.08
N GLU A 113 -10.66 -3.93 21.27
CA GLU A 113 -10.38 -2.74 20.46
C GLU A 113 -8.94 -2.25 20.62
N ALA A 114 -8.39 -2.27 21.83
CA ALA A 114 -6.98 -1.93 22.06
C ALA A 114 -6.04 -2.93 21.38
N SER A 115 -6.38 -4.22 21.37
CA SER A 115 -5.61 -5.24 20.66
C SER A 115 -5.64 -5.01 19.14
N LEU A 116 -6.81 -4.70 18.58
CA LEU A 116 -6.99 -4.38 17.15
C LEU A 116 -6.26 -3.08 16.78
N MET A 117 -6.33 -2.04 17.61
CA MET A 117 -5.57 -0.80 17.41
C MET A 117 -4.05 -1.08 17.38
N ARG A 118 -3.54 -1.88 18.32
CA ARG A 118 -2.13 -2.29 18.30
C ARG A 118 -1.80 -3.10 17.05
N TYR A 119 -2.71 -3.98 16.63
CA TYR A 119 -2.55 -4.79 15.42
C TYR A 119 -2.41 -3.91 14.18
N PHE A 120 -3.29 -2.91 14.02
CA PHE A 120 -3.19 -1.91 12.95
C PHE A 120 -1.79 -1.29 12.90
N THR A 121 -1.34 -0.68 14.00
CA THR A 121 -0.05 0.02 14.06
C THR A 121 1.13 -0.88 13.75
N GLN A 122 1.08 -2.16 14.14
CA GLN A 122 2.22 -3.08 14.00
C GLN A 122 2.23 -3.88 12.70
N LYS A 123 1.07 -4.12 12.09
CA LYS A 123 0.92 -5.08 10.99
C LYS A 123 0.42 -4.47 9.70
N ILE A 124 -0.41 -3.42 9.77
CA ILE A 124 -1.11 -2.87 8.60
C ILE A 124 -0.55 -1.50 8.23
N ALA A 125 -0.46 -0.59 9.20
CA ALA A 125 0.03 0.78 8.97
C ALA A 125 1.40 0.86 8.26
N PRO A 126 2.38 -0.02 8.55
CA PRO A 126 3.66 -0.01 7.84
C PRO A 126 3.54 -0.19 6.31
N TRP A 127 2.48 -0.84 5.82
CA TRP A 127 2.25 -1.01 4.39
C TRP A 127 1.78 0.28 3.72
N ALA A 128 0.96 1.08 4.44
CA ALA A 128 0.51 2.38 3.96
C ALA A 128 1.63 3.45 4.05
N ASP A 129 2.56 3.28 5.00
CA ASP A 129 3.65 4.23 5.27
C ASP A 129 4.91 4.03 4.40
N ILE A 130 4.94 3.06 3.47
CA ILE A 130 6.14 2.75 2.67
C ILE A 130 6.75 3.98 1.97
N CYS A 131 5.90 4.90 1.51
CA CYS A 131 6.32 6.14 0.84
C CYS A 131 6.07 7.38 1.71
N ASP A 132 6.04 7.22 3.04
CA ASP A 132 5.80 8.30 3.99
C ASP A 132 6.84 8.28 5.12
N ILE A 133 7.80 9.21 5.04
CA ILE A 133 8.90 9.33 6.00
C ILE A 133 8.42 9.64 7.44
N GLN A 134 7.24 10.25 7.58
CA GLN A 134 6.67 10.59 8.90
C GLN A 134 5.83 9.43 9.46
N SER A 135 5.60 8.39 8.65
CA SER A 135 4.82 7.21 9.00
C SER A 135 3.49 7.58 9.65
N HIS A 136 2.72 8.42 8.96
CA HIS A 136 1.50 9.01 9.50
C HIS A 136 0.45 7.95 9.84
N PHE A 137 0.36 6.86 9.08
CA PHE A 137 -0.57 5.76 9.40
C PHE A 137 -0.16 5.04 10.68
N SER A 138 1.14 4.93 10.97
CA SER A 138 1.65 4.29 12.19
C SER A 138 1.62 5.22 13.41
N THR A 139 1.62 6.54 13.21
CA THR A 139 1.77 7.53 14.28
C THR A 139 0.52 8.40 14.48
N ALA A 140 0.21 9.27 13.52
CA ALA A 140 -0.85 10.27 13.62
C ALA A 140 -2.26 9.65 13.53
N VAL A 141 -2.47 8.65 12.68
CA VAL A 141 -3.78 8.01 12.48
C VAL A 141 -4.30 7.33 13.76
N PRO A 142 -3.51 6.54 14.51
CA PRO A 142 -3.92 6.01 15.81
C PRO A 142 -4.26 7.09 16.83
N GLU A 143 -3.53 8.21 16.84
CA GLU A 143 -3.85 9.35 17.72
C GLU A 143 -5.22 9.95 17.37
N ARG A 144 -5.49 10.18 16.08
CA ARG A 144 -6.79 10.66 15.60
C ARG A 144 -7.92 9.69 15.96
N ALA A 145 -7.67 8.38 15.89
CA ALA A 145 -8.65 7.37 16.25
C ALA A 145 -9.09 7.43 17.72
N LEU A 146 -8.22 7.84 18.64
CA LEU A 146 -8.59 8.02 20.05
C LEU A 146 -9.52 9.21 20.27
N GLN A 147 -9.64 10.12 19.29
CA GLN A 147 -10.43 11.34 19.38
C GLN A 147 -11.63 11.35 18.43
N ASN A 148 -11.61 10.53 17.38
CA ASN A 148 -12.63 10.48 16.34
C ASN A 148 -13.17 9.05 16.16
N SER A 149 -14.46 8.87 16.47
CA SER A 149 -15.13 7.56 16.39
C SER A 149 -15.13 6.98 14.96
N MET A 150 -15.27 7.81 13.92
CA MET A 150 -15.27 7.34 12.53
C MET A 150 -13.91 6.68 12.18
N VAL A 151 -12.82 7.38 12.50
CA VAL A 151 -11.46 6.87 12.28
C VAL A 151 -11.22 5.61 13.10
N LEU A 152 -11.66 5.58 14.37
CA LEU A 152 -11.57 4.40 15.21
C LEU A 152 -12.27 3.20 14.58
N LYS A 153 -13.52 3.35 14.16
CA LYS A 153 -14.30 2.26 13.56
C LYS A 153 -13.70 1.78 12.25
N ALA A 154 -13.14 2.68 11.43
CA ALA A 154 -12.41 2.30 10.22
C ALA A 154 -11.19 1.41 10.54
N ILE A 155 -10.35 1.83 11.49
CA ILE A 155 -9.15 1.08 11.90
C ILE A 155 -9.53 -0.29 12.48
N LEU A 156 -10.56 -0.33 13.34
CA LEU A 156 -11.02 -1.57 13.96
C LEU A 156 -11.59 -2.53 12.92
N ALA A 157 -12.36 -2.04 11.94
CA ALA A 157 -12.88 -2.83 10.84
C ALA A 157 -11.73 -3.45 10.03
N LEU A 158 -10.78 -2.63 9.56
CA LEU A 158 -9.62 -3.09 8.79
C LEU A 158 -8.79 -4.12 9.57
N SER A 159 -8.53 -3.86 10.84
CA SER A 159 -7.74 -4.76 11.68
C SER A 159 -8.44 -6.08 11.92
N ALA A 160 -9.73 -6.05 12.27
CA ALA A 160 -10.50 -7.26 12.54
C ALA A 160 -10.64 -8.13 11.28
N ARG A 161 -10.83 -7.51 10.11
CA ARG A 161 -10.88 -8.23 8.83
C ARG A 161 -9.55 -8.90 8.51
N HIS A 162 -8.46 -8.15 8.59
CA HIS A 162 -7.14 -8.70 8.32
C HIS A 162 -6.76 -9.82 9.31
N ASP A 163 -7.07 -9.67 10.60
CA ASP A 163 -6.92 -10.70 11.63
C ASP A 163 -7.74 -11.95 11.30
N ALA A 164 -9.02 -11.78 10.95
CA ALA A 164 -9.92 -12.88 10.58
C ALA A 164 -9.46 -13.64 9.33
N ILE A 165 -9.00 -12.93 8.29
CA ILE A 165 -8.46 -13.55 7.07
C ILE A 165 -7.25 -14.44 7.40
N LEU A 166 -6.32 -13.96 8.23
CA LEU A 166 -5.15 -14.75 8.61
C LEU A 166 -5.48 -15.92 9.53
N ALA A 167 -6.52 -15.79 10.36
CA ALA A 167 -6.99 -16.87 11.23
C ALA A 167 -7.89 -17.88 10.51
N GLY A 168 -8.42 -17.54 9.33
CA GLY A 168 -9.47 -18.33 8.67
C GLY A 168 -10.82 -18.26 9.40
N ASP A 169 -11.06 -17.16 10.13
CA ASP A 169 -12.24 -16.93 10.96
C ASP A 169 -13.32 -16.10 10.25
N SER A 170 -14.44 -15.88 10.93
CA SER A 170 -15.58 -15.11 10.43
C SER A 170 -15.34 -13.60 10.41
N ASP A 171 -15.75 -12.91 9.34
CA ASP A 171 -15.64 -11.45 9.17
C ASP A 171 -16.76 -10.65 9.90
N LEU A 172 -17.56 -11.29 10.75
CA LEU A 172 -18.71 -10.67 11.42
C LEU A 172 -18.32 -9.48 12.32
N GLU A 173 -17.23 -9.61 13.09
CA GLU A 173 -16.73 -8.53 13.95
C GLU A 173 -16.32 -7.32 13.10
N ALA A 174 -15.57 -7.56 12.04
CA ALA A 174 -15.09 -6.52 11.15
C ALA A 174 -16.24 -5.84 10.40
N SER A 175 -17.20 -6.60 9.91
CA SER A 175 -18.43 -6.11 9.29
C SER A 175 -19.23 -5.21 10.24
N GLY A 176 -19.28 -5.55 11.53
CA GLY A 176 -19.93 -4.73 12.55
C GLY A 176 -19.27 -3.36 12.73
N TYR A 177 -17.94 -3.30 12.75
CA TYR A 177 -17.21 -2.03 12.81
C TYR A 177 -17.30 -1.24 11.50
N HIS A 178 -17.26 -1.93 10.36
CA HIS A 178 -17.43 -1.33 9.03
C HIS A 178 -18.79 -0.61 8.92
N GLY A 179 -19.89 -1.28 9.31
CA GLY A 179 -21.22 -0.67 9.32
C GLY A 179 -21.30 0.59 10.18
N GLN A 180 -20.75 0.55 11.40
CA GLN A 180 -20.67 1.73 12.28
C GLN A 180 -19.85 2.88 11.65
N CYS A 181 -18.72 2.56 11.00
CA CYS A 181 -17.91 3.57 10.33
C CYS A 181 -18.67 4.20 9.15
N LEU A 182 -19.35 3.37 8.36
CA LEU A 182 -20.09 3.82 7.19
C LEU A 182 -21.25 4.74 7.56
N GLU A 183 -21.99 4.44 8.63
CA GLU A 183 -23.04 5.34 9.16
C GLU A 183 -22.50 6.72 9.51
N LEU A 184 -21.35 6.77 10.20
CA LEU A 184 -20.69 8.03 10.56
C LEU A 184 -20.16 8.78 9.33
N LEU A 185 -19.61 8.05 8.36
CA LEU A 185 -19.07 8.62 7.13
C LEU A 185 -20.19 9.22 6.25
N ILE A 186 -21.32 8.51 6.07
CA ILE A 186 -22.47 9.02 5.33
C ILE A 186 -22.97 10.33 5.96
N ALA A 187 -23.13 10.37 7.28
CA ALA A 187 -23.55 11.59 7.98
C ALA A 187 -22.55 12.75 7.83
N ALA A 188 -21.24 12.46 7.76
CA ALA A 188 -20.22 13.47 7.53
C ALA A 188 -20.23 13.98 6.08
N LEU A 189 -20.52 13.11 5.10
CA LEU A 189 -20.57 13.48 3.69
C LEU A 189 -21.70 14.45 3.36
N ASP A 190 -22.83 14.36 4.07
CA ASP A 190 -23.92 15.33 3.95
C ASP A 190 -23.48 16.78 4.29
N GLN A 191 -22.36 16.94 4.99
CA GLN A 191 -21.80 18.25 5.38
C GLN A 191 -20.50 18.60 4.63
N ALA A 192 -19.99 17.68 3.80
CA ALA A 192 -18.64 17.74 3.24
C ALA A 192 -18.43 18.84 2.18
N GLU A 193 -19.49 19.38 1.58
CA GLU A 193 -19.39 20.50 0.63
C GLU A 193 -18.76 21.76 1.24
N THR A 194 -18.86 21.90 2.57
CA THR A 194 -18.36 23.09 3.29
C THR A 194 -17.08 22.83 4.09
N ASN A 195 -16.89 21.62 4.64
CA ASN A 195 -15.75 21.30 5.51
C ASN A 195 -15.34 19.83 5.38
N CYS A 196 -14.42 19.54 4.45
CA CYS A 196 -13.78 18.22 4.40
C CYS A 196 -12.72 18.12 5.51
N ASP A 197 -12.97 17.29 6.51
CA ASP A 197 -12.04 17.01 7.60
C ASP A 197 -11.04 15.91 7.20
N GLU A 198 -9.79 16.01 7.69
CA GLU A 198 -8.74 15.00 7.51
C GLU A 198 -9.20 13.63 8.03
N ASN A 199 -9.98 13.61 9.12
CA ASN A 199 -10.52 12.37 9.69
C ASN A 199 -11.41 11.60 8.70
N MET A 200 -12.16 12.32 7.85
CA MET A 200 -12.98 11.70 6.81
C MET A 200 -12.11 11.07 5.73
N LEU A 201 -11.03 11.74 5.32
CA LEU A 201 -10.08 11.20 4.34
C LEU A 201 -9.41 9.93 4.86
N ILE A 202 -8.99 9.93 6.12
CA ILE A 202 -8.41 8.76 6.79
C ILE A 202 -9.41 7.60 6.77
N ALA A 203 -10.67 7.87 7.15
CA ALA A 203 -11.71 6.84 7.16
C ALA A 203 -11.95 6.29 5.74
N VAL A 204 -12.08 7.14 4.72
CA VAL A 204 -12.28 6.72 3.33
C VAL A 204 -11.14 5.82 2.84
N VAL A 205 -9.89 6.23 3.02
CA VAL A 205 -8.73 5.44 2.58
C VAL A 205 -8.60 4.14 3.37
N THR A 206 -8.87 4.17 4.67
CA THR A 206 -8.82 2.96 5.52
C THR A 206 -9.91 1.96 5.14
N LEU A 207 -11.15 2.42 4.92
CA LEU A 207 -12.24 1.58 4.43
C LEU A 207 -11.96 1.05 3.03
N ARG A 208 -11.24 1.80 2.19
CA ARG A 208 -10.80 1.29 0.91
C ARG A 208 -9.82 0.12 1.05
N ILE A 209 -8.82 0.22 1.94
CA ILE A 209 -7.93 -0.93 2.22
C ILE A 209 -8.77 -2.12 2.72
N TYR A 210 -9.78 -1.88 3.56
CA TYR A 210 -10.69 -2.93 4.03
C TYR A 210 -11.40 -3.65 2.89
N GLU A 211 -11.94 -2.93 1.89
CA GLU A 211 -12.53 -3.52 0.69
C GLU A 211 -11.52 -4.30 -0.16
N GLU A 212 -10.29 -3.79 -0.29
CA GLU A 212 -9.23 -4.40 -1.10
C GLU A 212 -8.74 -5.75 -0.55
N LEU A 213 -8.99 -6.06 0.73
CA LEU A 213 -8.72 -7.37 1.30
C LEU A 213 -9.75 -8.45 0.90
N GLU A 214 -10.86 -8.06 0.26
CA GLU A 214 -11.94 -8.97 -0.14
C GLU A 214 -11.68 -9.54 -1.56
N ASN A 215 -11.36 -10.83 -1.64
CA ASN A 215 -10.93 -11.47 -2.90
C ASN A 215 -11.98 -12.38 -3.58
N ASN A 216 -13.15 -12.63 -2.96
CA ASN A 216 -13.95 -13.81 -3.32
C ASN A 216 -15.34 -13.55 -3.94
N THR A 217 -15.83 -12.31 -3.99
CA THR A 217 -17.17 -12.04 -4.52
C THR A 217 -17.24 -10.69 -5.21
N ASP A 218 -16.86 -10.71 -6.49
CA ASP A 218 -17.47 -10.06 -7.65
C ASP A 218 -18.14 -8.66 -7.52
N GLN A 219 -17.75 -7.82 -8.49
CA GLN A 219 -18.37 -6.58 -8.99
C GLN A 219 -18.42 -5.36 -8.03
N GLN A 220 -17.48 -4.44 -8.29
CA GLN A 220 -17.49 -3.03 -7.89
C GLN A 220 -17.12 -2.73 -6.43
N PHE A 221 -15.90 -2.25 -6.24
CA PHE A 221 -15.46 -1.59 -5.01
C PHE A 221 -16.23 -0.27 -4.82
N HIS A 222 -17.41 -0.37 -4.19
CA HIS A 222 -18.46 0.64 -4.23
C HIS A 222 -18.13 1.94 -3.48
N LEU A 223 -17.24 1.95 -2.48
CA LEU A 223 -16.95 3.17 -1.71
C LEU A 223 -16.39 4.31 -2.59
N LEU A 224 -15.74 3.99 -3.71
CA LEU A 224 -15.13 4.96 -4.63
C LEU A 224 -15.80 5.04 -6.00
N GLY A 225 -16.98 4.44 -6.18
CA GLY A 225 -17.79 4.69 -7.37
C GLY A 225 -18.26 6.15 -7.48
N SER A 226 -18.12 6.94 -6.41
CA SER A 226 -18.45 8.36 -6.40
C SER A 226 -17.24 9.21 -6.77
N ASN A 227 -17.27 9.81 -7.97
CA ASN A 227 -16.31 10.82 -8.42
C ASN A 227 -16.14 11.99 -7.41
N GLY A 228 -17.15 12.24 -6.56
CA GLY A 228 -17.06 13.27 -5.51
C GLY A 228 -16.00 12.95 -4.47
N LEU A 229 -15.99 11.71 -3.95
CA LEU A 229 -15.01 11.25 -2.95
C LEU A 229 -13.60 11.19 -3.52
N VAL A 230 -13.47 10.67 -4.75
CA VAL A 230 -12.18 10.61 -5.46
C VAL A 230 -11.55 11.98 -5.59
N ASN A 231 -12.32 12.96 -6.07
CA ASN A 231 -11.83 14.34 -6.20
C ASN A 231 -11.55 15.00 -4.85
N LEU A 232 -12.32 14.65 -3.81
CA LEU A 232 -12.13 15.17 -2.47
C LEU A 232 -10.77 14.76 -1.90
N VAL A 233 -10.43 13.47 -1.99
CA VAL A 233 -9.15 12.95 -1.52
C VAL A 233 -8.00 13.50 -2.37
N ALA A 234 -8.17 13.59 -3.69
CA ALA A 234 -7.16 14.13 -4.60
C ALA A 234 -6.78 15.59 -4.31
N ARG A 235 -7.75 16.41 -3.88
CA ARG A 235 -7.53 17.84 -3.56
C ARG A 235 -6.60 18.05 -2.35
N SER A 236 -6.47 17.03 -1.50
CA SER A 236 -5.56 17.07 -0.34
C SER A 236 -4.12 16.70 -0.69
N ALA A 237 -3.83 16.35 -1.95
CA ALA A 237 -2.50 15.95 -2.40
C ALA A 237 -1.40 17.02 -2.22
N SER A 238 -1.77 18.28 -2.00
CA SER A 238 -0.84 19.38 -1.77
C SER A 238 -1.06 20.09 -0.43
N SER A 239 -1.76 19.46 0.53
CA SER A 239 -2.06 20.10 1.82
C SER A 239 -0.89 20.09 2.80
N GLY A 240 0.13 19.27 2.57
CA GLY A 240 1.12 18.93 3.60
C GLY A 240 0.58 17.90 4.61
N GLY A 241 1.50 17.32 5.37
CA GLY A 241 1.20 16.50 6.56
C GLY A 241 0.33 15.28 6.28
N LEU A 242 -0.56 14.98 7.23
CA LEU A 242 -1.37 13.76 7.25
C LEU A 242 -2.33 13.66 6.05
N ALA A 243 -3.05 14.74 5.72
CA ALA A 243 -3.96 14.73 4.59
C ALA A 243 -3.26 14.52 3.23
N GLU A 244 -2.03 15.05 3.06
CA GLU A 244 -1.20 14.80 1.88
C GLU A 244 -0.78 13.32 1.85
N ALA A 245 -0.29 12.77 2.97
CA ALA A 245 0.10 11.36 3.06
C ALA A 245 -1.05 10.39 2.74
N VAL A 246 -2.25 10.66 3.26
CA VAL A 246 -3.48 9.90 2.96
C VAL A 246 -3.83 9.99 1.46
N SER A 247 -3.68 11.17 0.86
CA SER A 247 -3.94 11.38 -0.58
C SER A 247 -2.94 10.62 -1.48
N TRP A 248 -1.68 10.52 -1.07
CA TRP A 248 -0.67 9.71 -1.77
C TRP A 248 -0.92 8.21 -1.64
N GLN A 249 -1.39 7.74 -0.47
CA GLN A 249 -1.84 6.34 -0.33
C GLN A 249 -3.04 6.05 -1.24
N PHE A 250 -3.98 6.98 -1.33
CA PHE A 250 -5.13 6.88 -2.21
C PHE A 250 -4.73 6.80 -3.69
N LEU A 251 -3.74 7.60 -4.14
CA LEU A 251 -3.23 7.53 -5.51
C LEU A 251 -2.72 6.11 -5.85
N ARG A 252 -1.95 5.48 -4.94
CA ARG A 252 -1.47 4.11 -5.13
C ARG A 252 -2.61 3.11 -5.30
N GLN A 253 -3.65 3.23 -4.48
CA GLN A 253 -4.85 2.39 -4.59
C GLN A 253 -5.59 2.60 -5.92
N ALA A 254 -5.70 3.86 -6.36
CA ALA A 254 -6.36 4.19 -7.63
C ALA A 254 -5.59 3.65 -8.85
N ILE A 255 -4.25 3.70 -8.84
CA ILE A 255 -3.40 3.09 -9.86
C ILE A 255 -3.53 1.57 -9.85
N TYR A 256 -3.49 0.94 -8.68
CA TYR A 256 -3.67 -0.51 -8.57
C TYR A 256 -5.04 -0.94 -9.14
N ALA A 257 -6.11 -0.24 -8.76
CA ALA A 257 -7.45 -0.53 -9.23
C ALA A 257 -7.60 -0.33 -10.75
N SER A 258 -6.99 0.72 -11.33
CA SER A 258 -7.06 0.98 -12.77
C SER A 258 -6.39 -0.14 -13.58
N ILE A 259 -5.26 -0.66 -13.10
CA ILE A 259 -4.52 -1.77 -13.70
C ILE A 259 -5.34 -3.07 -13.60
N VAL A 260 -5.82 -3.43 -12.41
CA VAL A 260 -6.55 -4.68 -12.18
C VAL A 260 -7.86 -4.72 -12.96
N GLN A 261 -8.54 -3.58 -13.09
CA GLN A 261 -9.84 -3.48 -13.77
C GLN A 261 -9.73 -3.15 -15.27
N TYR A 262 -8.51 -2.93 -15.78
CA TYR A 262 -8.27 -2.48 -17.16
C TYR A 262 -9.09 -1.23 -17.54
N GLN A 263 -9.19 -0.26 -16.61
CA GLN A 263 -9.93 0.99 -16.81
C GLN A 263 -9.01 2.20 -16.71
N PRO A 264 -9.30 3.31 -17.41
CA PRO A 264 -8.52 4.55 -17.27
C PRO A 264 -8.57 5.08 -15.83
N LEU A 265 -7.45 5.61 -15.34
CA LEU A 265 -7.36 6.27 -14.03
C LEU A 265 -8.32 7.47 -13.98
N GLN A 266 -9.34 7.39 -13.11
CA GLN A 266 -10.34 8.44 -12.92
C GLN A 266 -9.91 9.42 -11.81
N LEU A 267 -8.70 9.99 -11.91
CA LEU A 267 -8.13 10.86 -10.88
C LEU A 267 -7.52 12.11 -11.51
N ASN A 268 -7.77 13.29 -10.91
CA ASN A 268 -7.13 14.52 -11.36
C ASN A 268 -5.69 14.60 -10.86
N MET A 269 -4.73 14.20 -11.69
CA MET A 269 -3.30 14.19 -11.36
C MET A 269 -2.69 15.58 -11.13
N GLN A 270 -3.32 16.65 -11.62
CA GLN A 270 -2.79 18.02 -11.47
C GLN A 270 -2.76 18.50 -10.01
N THR A 271 -3.57 17.90 -9.13
CA THR A 271 -3.54 18.23 -7.70
C THR A 271 -2.27 17.74 -7.02
N TYR A 272 -1.69 16.65 -7.52
CA TYR A 272 -0.46 16.05 -6.99
C TYR A 272 0.78 16.82 -7.43
N GLU A 273 0.82 17.42 -8.61
CA GLU A 273 1.96 18.22 -9.10
C GLU A 273 2.38 19.35 -8.14
N ARG A 274 1.44 19.85 -7.35
CA ARG A 274 1.66 20.91 -6.35
C ARG A 274 2.15 20.39 -5.01
N SER A 275 2.30 19.08 -4.86
CA SER A 275 2.75 18.43 -3.65
C SER A 275 4.18 18.84 -3.28
N SER A 276 4.44 18.88 -1.98
CA SER A 276 5.79 19.10 -1.45
C SER A 276 6.77 17.98 -1.88
N MET A 277 6.26 16.80 -2.26
CA MET A 277 7.04 15.64 -2.67
C MET A 277 7.93 15.94 -3.90
N PHE A 278 7.49 16.77 -4.83
CA PHE A 278 8.29 17.12 -6.03
C PHE A 278 9.50 18.02 -5.74
N HIS A 279 9.58 18.59 -4.54
CA HIS A 279 10.65 19.52 -4.15
C HIS A 279 11.60 18.89 -3.11
N ARG A 280 11.27 17.70 -2.63
CA ARG A 280 12.03 16.96 -1.63
C ARG A 280 12.96 15.97 -2.29
N HIS A 281 14.07 15.67 -1.61
CA HIS A 281 15.14 14.82 -2.13
C HIS A 281 15.39 13.58 -1.25
N ASP A 282 14.42 13.24 -0.40
CA ASP A 282 14.44 12.02 0.40
C ASP A 282 13.81 10.84 -0.34
N ASP A 283 14.14 9.63 0.08
CA ASP A 283 13.72 8.39 -0.59
C ASP A 283 12.18 8.27 -0.72
N ALA A 284 11.43 8.73 0.29
CA ALA A 284 9.96 8.68 0.26
C ALA A 284 9.39 9.62 -0.80
N ALA A 285 9.96 10.83 -0.94
CA ALA A 285 9.61 11.77 -2.00
C ALA A 285 9.94 11.19 -3.39
N CYS A 286 11.14 10.65 -3.57
CA CYS A 286 11.55 9.98 -4.82
C CYS A 286 10.59 8.84 -5.18
N ALA A 287 10.20 8.00 -4.22
CA ALA A 287 9.27 6.90 -4.44
C ALA A 287 7.88 7.41 -4.90
N ASN A 288 7.33 8.45 -4.26
CA ASN A 288 6.06 9.04 -4.66
C ASN A 288 6.12 9.67 -6.06
N VAL A 289 7.23 10.34 -6.41
CA VAL A 289 7.41 10.91 -7.75
C VAL A 289 7.50 9.82 -8.82
N ILE A 290 8.16 8.69 -8.54
CA ILE A 290 8.16 7.54 -9.46
C ILE A 290 6.73 7.03 -9.67
N ILE A 291 5.97 6.84 -8.58
CA ILE A 291 4.57 6.38 -8.65
C ILE A 291 3.71 7.32 -9.49
N TYR A 292 3.92 8.63 -9.39
CA TYR A 292 3.17 9.62 -10.16
C TYR A 292 3.38 9.50 -11.68
N HIS A 293 4.53 8.98 -12.12
CA HIS A 293 4.89 8.86 -13.53
C HIS A 293 4.65 7.46 -14.13
N LEU A 294 4.11 6.50 -13.36
CA LEU A 294 3.69 5.18 -13.85
C LEU A 294 2.38 5.25 -14.64
#